data_AF-A0A9Q1BNC3-F1
#
_entry.id   AF-A0A9Q1BNC3-F1
#
_cell.length_a   1.000
_cell.length_b   1.000
_cell.length_c   1.000
_cell.angle_alpha   90.00
_cell.angle_beta   90.00
_cell.angle_gamma   90.00
#
_symmetry.space_group_name_H-M   'P 1'
#
loop_
_entity.id
_entity.type
_entity.pdbx_description
1 polymer ?
#
loop_
_entity_poly.entity_id
_entity_poly.type
_entity_poly.pdbx_seq_one_letter_code
_entity_poly.pdbx_strand_id
1 'polypeptide(L)'
;MGCSSAGVIFGGRLVFTGKTGMQVANPPSWIAGRRIVFRQERFSARPASGRGRIWIGRRGCSQEFCRQTNSNATRILPCIKHRDTTSGVNITLDLASKLTFRNDVRLIVTWNISHKLSCEIVDKVFTIKQKDLDGCETSSALVQAPRSIRIDTLNGRRLIKTKYPNSLYEVSLDVICETNDTYRKSVEIRTVEKEPTASPTNLTYELNGEMLKFEWRIPPCGKRNGNITAYDYVFQKNGQRQLSADKTRNNFKVYFDMERGDLWTFKVRAETARGRGPYTRTISYHLTN
;
A
#
# COMPACT_ATOMS: atom_id res chain seq x y z
N MET A 1 8.31 -23.85 -33.87
CA MET A 1 9.21 -25.01 -33.61
C MET A 1 8.74 -25.65 -32.31
N GLY A 2 8.04 -26.78 -32.42
CA GLY A 2 7.39 -27.44 -31.28
C GLY A 2 8.40 -28.19 -30.41
N CYS A 3 8.20 -28.15 -29.09
CA CYS A 3 8.92 -29.00 -28.15
C CYS A 3 8.53 -30.46 -28.41
N SER A 4 9.45 -31.27 -28.92
CA SER A 4 9.26 -32.72 -29.03
C SER A 4 9.32 -33.36 -27.65
N SER A 5 8.38 -34.26 -27.40
CA SER A 5 8.05 -34.88 -26.11
C SER A 5 9.00 -36.00 -25.67
N ALA A 6 9.22 -36.03 -24.34
CA ALA A 6 9.57 -37.12 -23.42
C ALA A 6 10.46 -38.31 -23.88
N GLY A 7 11.57 -38.52 -23.15
CA GLY A 7 12.31 -39.79 -23.14
C GLY A 7 11.94 -40.63 -21.91
N VAL A 8 11.86 -41.95 -22.07
CA VAL A 8 11.64 -42.92 -20.98
C VAL A 8 12.95 -43.69 -20.76
N ILE A 9 13.31 -43.91 -19.49
CA ILE A 9 14.45 -44.74 -19.10
C ILE A 9 13.92 -46.13 -18.77
N PHE A 10 14.40 -47.15 -19.49
CA PHE A 10 14.18 -48.56 -19.15
C PHE A 10 15.54 -49.25 -19.03
N GLY A 11 15.79 -49.92 -17.89
CA GLY A 11 16.98 -50.75 -17.69
C GLY A 11 18.34 -50.03 -17.78
N GLY A 12 18.41 -48.72 -17.52
CA GLY A 12 19.67 -47.97 -17.53
C GLY A 12 20.12 -47.41 -18.89
N ARG A 13 19.27 -47.47 -19.93
CA ARG A 13 19.50 -46.79 -21.22
C ARG A 13 18.45 -45.69 -21.45
N LEU A 14 18.90 -44.58 -22.02
CA LEU A 14 18.05 -43.46 -22.47
C LEU A 14 17.69 -43.66 -23.93
N VAL A 15 16.38 -43.68 -24.23
CA VAL A 15 15.86 -43.78 -25.59
C VAL A 15 15.18 -42.46 -25.97
N PHE A 16 15.56 -41.90 -27.12
CA PHE A 16 14.95 -40.69 -27.68
C PHE A 16 14.06 -41.08 -28.87
N THR A 17 12.83 -40.58 -28.89
CA THR A 17 11.93 -40.73 -30.05
C THR A 17 11.86 -39.40 -30.80
N GLY A 18 12.56 -39.32 -31.94
CA GLY A 18 12.48 -38.20 -32.88
C GLY A 18 11.71 -38.58 -34.15
N LYS A 19 11.32 -37.58 -34.96
CA LYS A 19 10.52 -37.75 -36.19
C LYS A 19 11.17 -38.61 -37.30
N THR A 20 12.41 -39.08 -37.12
CA THR A 20 13.17 -39.83 -38.14
C THR A 20 13.68 -41.20 -37.64
N GLY A 21 13.01 -41.82 -36.67
CA GLY A 21 13.33 -43.17 -36.20
C GLY A 21 14.11 -43.22 -34.88
N MET A 22 14.16 -44.42 -34.29
CA MET A 22 14.60 -44.70 -32.91
C MET A 22 16.12 -44.89 -32.84
N GLN A 23 16.80 -44.18 -31.92
CA GLN A 23 18.25 -44.38 -31.67
C GLN A 23 18.55 -44.67 -30.20
N VAL A 24 19.45 -45.63 -29.97
CA VAL A 24 19.88 -46.12 -28.65
C VAL A 24 21.36 -45.75 -28.45
N ALA A 25 21.71 -45.07 -27.37
CA ALA A 25 23.08 -44.67 -27.07
C ALA A 25 23.57 -45.23 -25.71
N ASN A 26 24.79 -45.78 -25.69
CA ASN A 26 25.53 -46.20 -24.48
C ASN A 26 26.62 -45.20 -24.11
N PRO A 27 27.01 -45.04 -22.83
CA PRO A 27 28.18 -44.26 -22.48
C PRO A 27 29.49 -45.02 -22.80
N PRO A 28 30.55 -44.34 -23.30
CA PRO A 28 30.61 -42.96 -23.79
C PRO A 28 30.45 -42.93 -25.32
N SER A 29 29.36 -42.35 -25.82
CA SER A 29 29.15 -42.14 -27.26
C SER A 29 29.03 -40.66 -27.61
N TRP A 30 29.45 -40.35 -28.83
CA TRP A 30 29.56 -39.02 -29.41
C TRP A 30 28.28 -38.65 -30.16
N ILE A 31 27.81 -37.42 -30.02
CA ILE A 31 26.73 -36.87 -30.86
C ILE A 31 27.19 -35.52 -31.39
N ALA A 32 27.24 -35.36 -32.72
CA ALA A 32 27.65 -34.14 -33.41
C ALA A 32 29.00 -33.54 -32.95
N GLY A 33 30.01 -34.39 -32.74
CA GLY A 33 31.40 -33.97 -32.51
C GLY A 33 31.72 -33.36 -31.15
N ARG A 34 30.84 -33.44 -30.14
CA ARG A 34 31.13 -32.97 -28.77
C ARG A 34 31.02 -34.09 -27.73
N ARG A 35 32.02 -34.16 -26.84
CA ARG A 35 32.09 -35.12 -25.73
C ARG A 35 31.11 -34.72 -24.63
N ILE A 36 30.16 -35.58 -24.30
CA ILE A 36 29.27 -35.40 -23.15
C ILE A 36 29.96 -36.03 -21.93
N VAL A 37 30.32 -35.21 -20.94
CA VAL A 37 30.89 -35.66 -19.67
C VAL A 37 29.78 -35.64 -18.63
N PHE A 38 29.44 -36.80 -18.08
CA PHE A 38 28.53 -36.89 -16.94
C PHE A 38 29.34 -36.72 -15.66
N ARG A 39 29.17 -35.59 -14.96
CA ARG A 39 29.74 -35.41 -13.63
C ARG A 39 28.84 -36.11 -12.61
N GLN A 40 29.26 -37.26 -12.13
CA GLN A 40 28.57 -38.01 -11.09
C GLN A 40 29.03 -37.48 -9.72
N GLU A 41 28.33 -36.51 -9.15
CA GLU A 41 28.54 -36.15 -7.74
C GLU A 41 27.81 -37.19 -6.87
N ARG A 42 28.58 -37.98 -6.11
CA ARG A 42 28.05 -38.91 -5.10
C ARG A 42 27.47 -38.08 -3.95
N PHE A 43 26.15 -38.05 -3.82
CA PHE A 43 25.50 -37.67 -2.57
C PHE A 43 25.01 -38.92 -1.86
N SER A 44 25.53 -39.14 -0.65
CA SER A 44 25.09 -40.19 0.26
C SER A 44 23.65 -39.90 0.73
N ALA A 45 22.77 -40.89 0.58
CA ALA A 45 21.36 -40.75 0.93
C ALA A 45 21.09 -41.18 2.37
N ARG A 46 20.50 -40.28 3.17
CA ARG A 46 19.56 -40.62 4.26
C ARG A 46 18.14 -40.30 3.79
N PRO A 47 17.09 -40.98 4.28
CA PRO A 47 15.75 -40.85 3.73
C PRO A 47 15.07 -39.62 4.32
N ALA A 48 15.07 -38.54 3.56
CA ALA A 48 14.14 -37.43 3.77
C ALA A 48 13.78 -36.85 2.41
N SER A 49 12.49 -36.64 2.20
CA SER A 49 11.85 -36.05 1.02
C SER A 49 12.59 -34.83 0.47
N GLY A 50 13.54 -35.04 -0.44
CA GLY A 50 14.31 -33.98 -1.09
C GLY A 50 13.88 -33.82 -2.55
N ARG A 51 13.36 -32.63 -2.90
CA ARG A 51 13.18 -32.22 -4.31
C ARG A 51 14.55 -32.12 -4.97
N GLY A 52 14.92 -33.09 -5.79
CA GLY A 52 16.08 -32.99 -6.69
C GLY A 52 15.68 -32.30 -7.99
N ARG A 53 16.41 -31.25 -8.41
CA ARG A 53 16.29 -30.65 -9.74
C ARG A 53 17.30 -31.30 -10.67
N ILE A 54 16.86 -31.81 -11.81
CA ILE A 54 17.73 -32.28 -12.87
C ILE A 54 17.54 -31.34 -14.07
N TRP A 55 18.63 -30.76 -14.55
CA TRP A 55 18.62 -29.85 -15.70
C TRP A 55 19.05 -30.61 -16.96
N ILE A 56 18.17 -30.75 -17.93
CA ILE A 56 18.52 -31.25 -19.26
C ILE A 56 17.85 -30.37 -20.30
N GLY A 57 18.63 -29.52 -20.98
CA GLY A 57 18.15 -28.68 -22.07
C GLY A 57 19.18 -27.70 -22.59
N ARG A 58 19.12 -27.37 -23.90
CA ARG A 58 19.83 -26.20 -24.46
C ARG A 58 19.35 -24.94 -23.75
N ARG A 59 20.26 -23.97 -23.57
CA ARG A 59 19.98 -22.66 -22.92
C ARG A 59 18.64 -22.10 -23.41
N GLY A 60 17.67 -21.97 -22.49
CA GLY A 60 16.37 -21.34 -22.74
C GLY A 60 15.12 -22.19 -22.51
N CYS A 61 15.23 -23.50 -22.22
CA CYS A 61 14.07 -24.32 -21.82
C CYS A 61 14.34 -25.07 -20.52
N SER A 62 13.70 -24.66 -19.43
CA SER A 62 13.63 -25.43 -18.18
C SER A 62 12.27 -26.14 -18.10
N GLN A 63 12.28 -27.46 -17.95
CA GLN A 63 11.09 -28.23 -17.56
C GLN A 63 11.39 -28.93 -16.23
N GLU A 64 10.44 -28.85 -15.30
CA GLU A 64 10.52 -29.54 -14.01
C GLU A 64 10.00 -30.98 -14.18
N PHE A 65 10.80 -31.94 -13.73
CA PHE A 65 10.46 -33.37 -13.75
C PHE A 65 10.41 -33.90 -12.33
N CYS A 66 9.37 -34.68 -12.04
CA CYS A 66 9.10 -35.20 -10.71
C CYS A 66 9.43 -36.71 -10.69
N ARG A 67 10.25 -37.14 -9.73
CA ARG A 67 10.66 -38.54 -9.59
C ARG A 67 9.63 -39.30 -8.78
N GLN A 68 8.93 -40.25 -9.40
CA GLN A 68 8.09 -41.22 -8.68
C GLN A 68 8.81 -42.57 -8.62
N THR A 69 9.00 -43.07 -7.41
CA THR A 69 9.56 -44.39 -7.12
C THR A 69 8.44 -45.31 -6.64
N ASN A 70 8.25 -46.43 -7.33
CA ASN A 70 7.47 -47.55 -6.80
C ASN A 70 8.34 -48.82 -6.80
N SER A 71 7.94 -49.85 -6.06
CA SER A 71 8.78 -51.01 -5.70
C SER A 71 9.46 -51.76 -6.86
N ASN A 72 8.98 -51.63 -8.10
CA ASN A 72 9.56 -52.29 -9.28
C ASN A 72 9.95 -51.37 -10.45
N ALA A 73 9.83 -50.03 -10.34
CA ALA A 73 10.30 -49.12 -11.39
C ALA A 73 10.42 -47.66 -10.92
N THR A 74 11.41 -46.93 -11.48
CA THR A 74 11.50 -45.47 -11.36
C THR A 74 10.99 -44.83 -12.66
N ARG A 75 9.91 -44.05 -12.61
CA ARG A 75 9.43 -43.26 -13.75
C ARG A 75 9.71 -41.78 -13.52
N ILE A 76 10.28 -41.14 -14.54
CA ILE A 76 10.46 -39.68 -14.60
C ILE A 76 9.39 -39.17 -15.56
N LEU A 77 8.37 -38.52 -15.03
CA LEU A 77 7.31 -37.89 -15.80
C LEU A 77 7.50 -36.36 -15.74
N PRO A 78 7.07 -35.60 -16.78
CA PRO A 78 6.93 -34.15 -16.62
C PRO A 78 6.05 -33.94 -15.39
N CYS A 79 6.46 -33.04 -14.49
CA CYS A 79 5.57 -32.67 -13.41
C CYS A 79 4.30 -32.16 -14.11
N ILE A 80 3.19 -32.91 -13.98
CA ILE A 80 1.88 -32.33 -14.22
C ILE A 80 1.89 -31.17 -13.23
N LYS A 81 1.99 -29.93 -13.73
CA LYS A 81 1.66 -28.78 -12.90
C LYS A 81 0.31 -29.16 -12.35
N HIS A 82 0.22 -29.43 -11.04
CA HIS A 82 -1.07 -29.54 -10.39
C HIS A 82 -1.82 -28.34 -10.92
N ARG A 83 -2.89 -28.65 -11.67
CA ARG A 83 -3.80 -27.69 -12.24
C ARG A 83 -3.95 -26.65 -11.16
N ASP A 84 -3.54 -25.41 -11.43
CA ASP A 84 -3.84 -24.29 -10.55
C ASP A 84 -5.35 -24.30 -10.41
N THR A 85 -5.84 -25.01 -9.40
CA THR A 85 -7.15 -24.81 -8.83
C THR A 85 -7.02 -23.43 -8.24
N THR A 86 -7.30 -22.42 -9.07
CA THR A 86 -7.72 -21.09 -8.64
C THR A 86 -8.56 -21.29 -7.40
N SER A 87 -7.93 -21.04 -6.25
CA SER A 87 -8.47 -21.30 -4.94
C SER A 87 -9.74 -20.46 -4.78
N GLY A 88 -10.78 -21.12 -4.27
CA GLY A 88 -12.18 -20.91 -4.65
C GLY A 88 -12.89 -19.75 -3.98
N VAL A 89 -12.26 -18.59 -3.81
CA VAL A 89 -12.92 -17.37 -3.29
C VAL A 89 -12.48 -16.14 -4.08
N ASN A 90 -13.45 -15.45 -4.68
CA ASN A 90 -13.28 -14.15 -5.31
C ASN A 90 -13.84 -13.07 -4.39
N ILE A 91 -12.99 -12.11 -4.01
CA ILE A 91 -13.34 -11.00 -3.13
C ILE A 91 -13.30 -9.70 -3.92
N THR A 92 -14.44 -9.02 -3.98
CA THR A 92 -14.54 -7.64 -4.42
C THR A 92 -14.70 -6.74 -3.20
N LEU A 93 -13.88 -5.69 -3.14
CA LEU A 93 -13.82 -4.74 -2.03
C LEU A 93 -13.67 -3.34 -2.61
N ASP A 94 -14.72 -2.54 -2.45
CA ASP A 94 -14.77 -1.17 -2.95
C ASP A 94 -14.89 -0.20 -1.79
N LEU A 95 -14.07 0.84 -1.81
CA LEU A 95 -14.02 1.86 -0.78
C LEU A 95 -14.43 3.22 -1.35
N ALA A 96 -15.23 3.95 -0.59
CA ALA A 96 -15.48 5.36 -0.82
C ALA A 96 -15.43 6.12 0.51
N SER A 97 -15.23 7.43 0.47
CA SER A 97 -15.28 8.28 1.67
C SER A 97 -16.21 9.46 1.43
N LYS A 98 -16.93 9.87 2.48
CA LYS A 98 -17.84 11.02 2.39
C LYS A 98 -17.97 11.77 3.72
N LEU A 99 -18.40 13.03 3.62
CA LEU A 99 -18.94 13.79 4.74
C LEU A 99 -20.43 13.45 4.90
N THR A 100 -20.85 13.27 6.15
CA THR A 100 -22.26 13.15 6.49
C THR A 100 -22.87 14.52 6.78
N PHE A 101 -24.20 14.58 6.85
CA PHE A 101 -24.92 15.78 7.27
C PHE A 101 -24.49 16.29 8.66
N ARG A 102 -24.05 15.40 9.56
CA ARG A 102 -23.51 15.77 10.88
C ARG A 102 -22.04 16.20 10.84
N ASN A 103 -21.48 16.42 9.65
CA ASN A 103 -20.07 16.75 9.43
C ASN A 103 -19.07 15.69 9.95
N ASP A 104 -19.52 14.45 10.15
CA ASP A 104 -18.66 13.29 10.41
C ASP A 104 -18.06 12.78 9.10
N VAL A 105 -16.78 12.45 9.12
CA VAL A 105 -16.12 11.69 8.04
C VAL A 105 -16.47 10.21 8.20
N ARG A 106 -16.95 9.59 7.12
CA ARG A 106 -17.29 8.18 7.07
C ARG A 106 -16.60 7.50 5.89
N LEU A 107 -16.05 6.32 6.15
CA LEU A 107 -15.70 5.35 5.12
C LEU A 107 -16.92 4.52 4.78
N ILE A 108 -17.13 4.32 3.49
CA ILE A 108 -18.11 3.39 2.94
C ILE A 108 -17.30 2.20 2.45
N VAL A 109 -17.52 1.05 3.08
CA VAL A 109 -16.94 -0.22 2.68
C VAL A 109 -18.03 -1.03 2.01
N THR A 110 -17.85 -1.38 0.74
CA THR A 110 -18.75 -2.25 -0.02
C THR A 110 -18.00 -3.52 -0.37
N TRP A 111 -18.65 -4.67 -0.16
CA TRP A 111 -18.02 -5.95 -0.45
C TRP A 111 -18.98 -6.89 -1.14
N ASN A 112 -18.39 -7.79 -1.91
CA ASN A 112 -19.07 -8.95 -2.44
C ASN A 112 -18.07 -10.10 -2.56
N ILE A 113 -18.41 -11.21 -1.89
CA ILE A 113 -17.62 -12.43 -1.78
C ILE A 113 -18.36 -13.51 -2.56
N SER A 114 -17.71 -14.05 -3.58
CA SER A 114 -18.17 -15.21 -4.32
C SER A 114 -17.24 -16.37 -4.04
N HIS A 115 -17.78 -17.53 -3.68
CA HIS A 115 -16.97 -18.72 -3.41
C HIS A 115 -17.51 -19.93 -4.16
N LYS A 116 -16.63 -20.88 -4.47
CA LYS A 116 -17.02 -22.22 -4.93
C LYS A 116 -17.25 -23.12 -3.72
N LEU A 117 -18.04 -24.19 -3.89
CA LEU A 117 -18.34 -25.20 -2.85
C LEU A 117 -17.11 -25.79 -2.15
N SER A 118 -15.90 -25.65 -2.71
CA SER A 118 -14.64 -26.09 -2.13
C SER A 118 -14.13 -25.22 -0.96
N CYS A 119 -14.79 -24.10 -0.63
CA CYS A 119 -14.50 -23.30 0.56
C CYS A 119 -15.82 -23.02 1.27
N GLU A 120 -16.08 -23.71 2.38
CA GLU A 120 -17.14 -23.33 3.30
C GLU A 120 -16.62 -22.20 4.20
N ILE A 121 -17.24 -21.02 4.10
CA ILE A 121 -16.78 -19.81 4.77
C ILE A 121 -17.21 -19.82 6.24
N VAL A 122 -16.24 -19.84 7.16
CA VAL A 122 -16.44 -19.88 8.61
C VAL A 122 -16.43 -18.49 9.23
N ASP A 123 -15.46 -17.64 8.86
CA ASP A 123 -15.35 -16.28 9.40
C ASP A 123 -14.99 -15.28 8.31
N LYS A 124 -15.42 -14.03 8.51
CA LYS A 124 -15.20 -12.91 7.60
C LYS A 124 -14.92 -11.67 8.42
N VAL A 125 -13.73 -11.12 8.28
CA VAL A 125 -13.27 -10.02 9.13
C VAL A 125 -12.66 -8.92 8.28
N PHE A 126 -13.21 -7.70 8.37
CA PHE A 126 -12.53 -6.52 7.87
C PHE A 126 -11.64 -5.92 8.94
N THR A 127 -10.40 -5.60 8.59
CA THR A 127 -9.48 -4.84 9.44
C THR A 127 -9.20 -3.49 8.81
N ILE A 128 -9.40 -2.43 9.59
CA ILE A 128 -9.16 -1.04 9.19
C ILE A 128 -7.91 -0.57 9.92
N LYS A 129 -6.86 -0.29 9.15
CA LYS A 129 -5.59 0.23 9.65
C LYS A 129 -5.38 1.65 9.15
N GLN A 130 -5.14 2.57 10.07
CA GLN A 130 -4.71 3.92 9.70
C GLN A 130 -3.24 3.88 9.31
N LYS A 131 -2.90 4.29 8.08
CA LYS A 131 -1.51 4.32 7.60
C LYS A 131 -0.87 5.70 7.76
N ASP A 132 -1.66 6.78 7.62
CA ASP A 132 -1.18 8.13 7.85
C ASP A 132 -2.19 8.97 8.66
N LEU A 133 -1.72 10.12 9.14
CA LEU A 133 -2.55 11.15 9.74
C LEU A 133 -2.41 12.44 8.93
N ASP A 134 -3.39 12.72 8.06
CA ASP A 134 -3.50 14.03 7.40
C ASP A 134 -2.23 14.42 6.62
N GLY A 135 -1.58 13.43 6.02
CA GLY A 135 -0.36 13.61 5.20
C GLY A 135 0.92 13.80 6.03
N CYS A 136 0.85 13.60 7.33
CA CYS A 136 2.03 13.61 8.20
C CYS A 136 2.67 12.22 8.32
N GLU A 137 4.00 12.19 8.32
CA GLU A 137 4.80 11.08 8.85
C GLU A 137 4.74 11.14 10.39
N THR A 138 3.64 10.66 10.98
CA THR A 138 3.48 10.70 12.45
C THR A 138 4.05 9.48 13.15
N SER A 139 4.56 9.72 14.37
CA SER A 139 4.86 8.68 15.36
C SER A 139 3.61 7.85 15.67
N SER A 140 3.82 6.58 16.02
CA SER A 140 2.78 5.57 16.27
C SER A 140 1.72 5.97 17.31
N ALA A 141 1.99 6.96 18.17
CA ALA A 141 1.09 7.41 19.23
C ALA A 141 -0.18 8.13 18.76
N LEU A 142 -0.16 8.78 17.58
CA LEU A 142 -1.34 9.48 17.04
C LEU A 142 -2.15 8.61 16.06
N VAL A 143 -1.56 7.50 15.60
CA VAL A 143 -2.17 6.54 14.70
C VAL A 143 -3.12 5.64 15.49
N GLN A 144 -4.36 5.50 15.02
CA GLN A 144 -5.32 4.61 15.68
C GLN A 144 -4.90 3.15 15.54
N ALA A 145 -5.08 2.38 16.62
CA ALA A 145 -4.93 0.94 16.58
C ALA A 145 -5.82 0.33 15.49
N PRO A 146 -5.36 -0.74 14.79
CA PRO A 146 -6.16 -1.43 13.81
C PRO A 146 -7.49 -1.88 14.41
N ARG A 147 -8.58 -1.60 13.71
CA ARG A 147 -9.92 -1.97 14.14
C ARG A 147 -10.42 -3.12 13.28
N SER A 148 -10.69 -4.27 13.90
CA SER A 148 -11.28 -5.42 13.22
C SER A 148 -12.79 -5.49 13.46
N ILE A 149 -13.52 -5.88 12.42
CA ILE A 149 -14.97 -5.93 12.40
C ILE A 149 -15.39 -7.21 11.68
N ARG A 150 -16.09 -8.09 12.40
CA ARG A 150 -16.72 -9.27 11.80
C ARG A 150 -17.96 -8.88 11.00
N ILE A 151 -18.19 -9.63 9.92
CA ILE A 151 -19.35 -9.47 9.04
C ILE A 151 -20.00 -10.83 8.79
N ASP A 152 -21.32 -10.86 8.80
CA ASP A 152 -22.08 -12.11 8.66
C ASP A 152 -22.52 -12.36 7.21
N THR A 153 -22.55 -11.31 6.38
CA THR A 153 -23.07 -11.37 5.00
C THR A 153 -21.95 -11.52 3.96
N LEU A 154 -22.25 -12.23 2.86
CA LEU A 154 -21.34 -12.38 1.71
C LEU A 154 -21.21 -11.11 0.87
N ASN A 155 -22.25 -10.29 0.86
CA ASN A 155 -22.28 -8.99 0.22
C ASN A 155 -22.88 -7.95 1.16
N GLY A 156 -22.55 -6.69 0.94
CA GLY A 156 -23.10 -5.63 1.75
C GLY A 156 -22.33 -4.34 1.64
N ARG A 157 -22.82 -3.36 2.41
CA ARG A 157 -22.24 -2.03 2.52
C ARG A 157 -22.29 -1.59 3.97
N ARG A 158 -21.20 -1.05 4.49
CA ARG A 158 -21.10 -0.53 5.86
C ARG A 158 -20.51 0.87 5.89
N LEU A 159 -21.09 1.73 6.72
CA LEU A 159 -20.53 3.06 7.01
C LEU A 159 -19.73 3.01 8.32
N ILE A 160 -18.45 3.32 8.24
CA ILE A 160 -17.51 3.30 9.36
C ILE A 160 -17.10 4.73 9.67
N LYS A 161 -17.26 5.17 10.92
CA LYS A 161 -16.77 6.48 11.38
C LYS A 161 -15.25 6.46 11.46
N THR A 162 -14.62 7.46 10.87
CA THR A 162 -13.19 7.73 11.06
C THR A 162 -13.03 8.96 11.94
N LYS A 163 -11.91 9.01 12.68
CA LYS A 163 -11.60 10.12 13.58
C LYS A 163 -11.00 11.31 12.85
N TYR A 164 -10.14 11.04 11.86
CA TYR A 164 -9.34 12.06 11.20
C TYR A 164 -9.71 12.17 9.71
N PRO A 165 -10.06 13.37 9.24
CA PRO A 165 -10.19 13.67 7.81
C PRO A 165 -8.82 13.60 7.09
N ASN A 166 -8.83 13.56 5.76
CA ASN A 166 -7.63 13.54 4.92
C ASN A 166 -6.57 12.49 5.31
N SER A 167 -7.00 11.44 5.99
CA SER A 167 -6.12 10.38 6.48
C SER A 167 -6.25 9.14 5.60
N LEU A 168 -5.12 8.48 5.36
CA LEU A 168 -4.98 7.26 4.57
C LEU A 168 -5.29 6.04 5.44
N TYR A 169 -6.23 5.24 4.98
CA TYR A 169 -6.62 3.99 5.61
C TYR A 169 -6.42 2.84 4.63
N GLU A 170 -5.93 1.72 5.17
CA GLU A 170 -5.94 0.43 4.50
C GLU A 170 -7.08 -0.40 5.11
N VAL A 171 -7.97 -0.88 4.26
CA VAL A 171 -9.04 -1.82 4.66
C VAL A 171 -8.72 -3.16 4.04
N SER A 172 -8.52 -4.18 4.87
CA SER A 172 -8.35 -5.56 4.43
C SER A 172 -9.57 -6.39 4.79
N LEU A 173 -10.03 -7.25 3.89
CA LEU A 173 -11.02 -8.30 4.14
C LEU A 173 -10.34 -9.64 4.17
N ASP A 174 -10.47 -10.33 5.30
CA ASP A 174 -10.04 -11.70 5.48
C ASP A 174 -11.27 -12.61 5.47
N VAL A 175 -11.29 -13.57 4.55
CA VAL A 175 -12.32 -14.63 4.46
C VAL A 175 -11.65 -15.94 4.81
N ILE A 176 -12.12 -16.57 5.88
CA ILE A 176 -11.55 -17.78 6.46
C ILE A 176 -12.48 -18.95 6.10
N CYS A 177 -11.92 -19.97 5.45
CA CYS A 177 -12.62 -21.21 5.14
C CYS A 177 -12.41 -22.26 6.24
N GLU A 178 -13.26 -23.29 6.29
CA GLU A 178 -13.12 -24.42 7.21
C GLU A 178 -11.81 -25.19 7.03
N THR A 179 -11.28 -25.24 5.80
CA THR A 179 -9.95 -25.79 5.49
C THR A 179 -8.79 -25.01 6.11
N ASN A 180 -9.09 -23.95 6.87
CA ASN A 180 -8.16 -22.99 7.46
C ASN A 180 -7.41 -22.14 6.42
N ASP A 181 -7.88 -22.15 5.17
CA ASP A 181 -7.42 -21.24 4.13
C ASP A 181 -7.96 -19.84 4.38
N THR A 182 -7.09 -18.84 4.34
CA THR A 182 -7.48 -17.42 4.48
C THR A 182 -7.26 -16.69 3.15
N TYR A 183 -8.33 -16.10 2.63
CA TYR A 183 -8.32 -15.28 1.43
C TYR A 183 -8.38 -13.82 1.84
N ARG A 184 -7.40 -13.02 1.39
CA ARG A 184 -7.28 -11.61 1.77
C ARG A 184 -7.39 -10.69 0.56
N LYS A 185 -8.18 -9.62 0.69
CA LYS A 185 -8.18 -8.48 -0.24
C LYS A 185 -7.96 -7.19 0.54
N SER A 186 -6.97 -6.39 0.17
CA SER A 186 -6.74 -5.06 0.75
C SER A 186 -6.90 -3.96 -0.28
N VAL A 187 -7.44 -2.83 0.16
CA VAL A 187 -7.59 -1.59 -0.62
C VAL A 187 -7.27 -0.41 0.27
N GLU A 188 -6.56 0.57 -0.28
CA GLU A 188 -6.23 1.82 0.40
C GLU A 188 -7.16 2.95 -0.05
N ILE A 189 -7.49 3.86 0.86
CA ILE A 189 -8.30 5.03 0.58
C ILE A 189 -7.89 6.21 1.47
N ARG A 190 -7.81 7.39 0.86
CA ARG A 190 -7.70 8.65 1.60
C ARG A 190 -9.11 9.19 1.88
N THR A 191 -9.37 9.51 3.14
CA THR A 191 -10.65 10.10 3.53
C THR A 191 -10.80 11.53 3.01
N VAL A 192 -12.03 11.98 2.81
CA VAL A 192 -12.34 13.36 2.42
C VAL A 192 -11.71 14.40 3.37
N GLU A 193 -11.35 15.55 2.81
CA GLU A 193 -10.85 16.71 3.55
C GLU A 193 -11.99 17.49 4.25
N LYS A 194 -11.61 18.37 5.16
CA LYS A 194 -12.43 19.39 5.85
C LYS A 194 -11.62 20.67 6.09
N GLU A 195 -12.25 21.71 6.63
CA GLU A 195 -11.51 22.90 7.06
C GLU A 195 -10.56 22.57 8.24
N PRO A 196 -9.44 23.30 8.37
CA PRO A 196 -8.56 23.17 9.52
C PRO A 196 -9.31 23.50 10.82
N THR A 197 -9.08 22.70 11.86
CA THR A 197 -9.67 22.93 13.20
C THR A 197 -8.68 23.59 14.17
N ALA A 198 -7.43 23.80 13.75
CA ALA A 198 -6.43 24.55 14.48
C ALA A 198 -5.84 25.66 13.61
N SER A 199 -5.39 26.73 14.27
CA SER A 199 -4.68 27.83 13.63
C SER A 199 -3.24 27.41 13.28
N PRO A 200 -2.53 28.20 12.45
CA PRO A 200 -1.07 28.12 12.34
C PRO A 200 -0.38 28.17 13.71
N THR A 201 0.82 27.58 13.79
CA THR A 201 1.62 27.49 15.03
C THR A 201 2.86 28.36 14.94
N ASN A 202 3.55 28.59 16.06
CA ASN A 202 4.80 29.36 16.12
C ASN A 202 4.73 30.71 15.39
N LEU A 203 3.63 31.45 15.58
CA LEU A 203 3.53 32.81 15.06
C LEU A 203 4.50 33.71 15.84
N THR A 204 5.51 34.24 15.16
CA THR A 204 6.52 35.15 15.70
C THR A 204 6.64 36.38 14.82
N TYR A 205 7.30 37.40 15.35
CA TYR A 205 7.65 38.60 14.60
C TYR A 205 9.10 39.00 14.85
N GLU A 206 9.68 39.71 13.89
CA GLU A 206 11.06 40.16 13.91
C GLU A 206 11.16 41.53 13.22
N LEU A 207 12.00 42.41 13.74
CA LEU A 207 12.25 43.74 13.18
C LEU A 207 13.56 43.72 12.41
N ASN A 208 13.53 44.26 11.19
CA ASN A 208 14.73 44.47 10.38
C ASN A 208 14.73 45.91 9.84
N GLY A 209 15.25 46.84 10.64
CA GLY A 209 15.14 48.28 10.36
C GLY A 209 13.69 48.75 10.44
N GLU A 210 13.17 49.27 9.33
CA GLU A 210 11.78 49.73 9.19
C GLU A 210 10.82 48.61 8.70
N MET A 211 11.31 47.36 8.59
CA MET A 211 10.51 46.23 8.12
C MET A 211 10.12 45.31 9.28
N LEU A 212 8.83 45.01 9.41
CA LEU A 212 8.31 44.01 10.35
C LEU A 212 8.01 42.72 9.60
N LYS A 213 8.73 41.66 9.97
CA LYS A 213 8.55 40.30 9.46
C LYS A 213 7.66 39.51 10.41
N PHE A 214 6.63 38.86 9.88
CA PHE A 214 5.89 37.82 10.59
C PHE A 214 6.21 36.45 10.01
N GLU A 215 6.35 35.45 10.87
CA GLU A 215 6.62 34.07 10.48
C GLU A 215 5.75 33.10 11.30
N TRP A 216 5.28 32.02 10.69
CA TRP A 216 4.48 30.98 11.36
C TRP A 216 4.82 29.59 10.83
N ARG A 217 4.14 28.56 11.34
CA ARG A 217 4.21 27.18 10.88
C ARG A 217 2.82 26.63 10.61
N ILE A 218 2.77 25.58 9.80
CA ILE A 218 1.54 24.84 9.48
C ILE A 218 0.81 24.39 10.76
N PRO A 219 -0.54 24.26 10.75
CA PRO A 219 -1.26 23.69 11.88
C PRO A 219 -0.74 22.28 12.24
N PRO A 220 -0.90 21.84 13.50
CA PRO A 220 -0.42 20.53 13.96
C PRO A 220 -1.14 19.38 13.24
N CYS A 221 -0.47 18.23 13.15
CA CYS A 221 -1.02 17.03 12.51
C CYS A 221 -2.33 16.58 13.18
N GLY A 222 -3.26 16.08 12.37
CA GLY A 222 -4.60 15.69 12.82
C GLY A 222 -5.55 16.87 13.11
N LYS A 223 -5.10 18.11 12.87
CA LYS A 223 -5.92 19.33 12.96
C LYS A 223 -5.93 20.15 11.66
N ARG A 224 -5.18 19.75 10.62
CA ARG A 224 -5.21 20.41 9.30
C ARG A 224 -6.45 19.97 8.52
N ASN A 225 -6.86 18.71 8.73
CA ASN A 225 -8.01 18.03 8.14
C ASN A 225 -8.03 18.04 6.61
N GLY A 226 -6.91 18.28 5.95
CA GLY A 226 -6.83 18.57 4.53
C GLY A 226 -5.47 19.11 4.17
N ASN A 227 -5.17 19.12 2.87
CA ASN A 227 -3.95 19.77 2.41
C ASN A 227 -4.10 21.29 2.56
N ILE A 228 -3.12 21.94 3.19
CA ILE A 228 -3.14 23.41 3.35
C ILE A 228 -2.80 24.05 2.02
N THR A 229 -3.77 24.72 1.42
CA THR A 229 -3.64 25.34 0.09
C THR A 229 -3.27 26.82 0.14
N ALA A 230 -3.55 27.50 1.25
CA ALA A 230 -3.22 28.91 1.45
C ALA A 230 -3.23 29.32 2.93
N TYR A 231 -2.67 30.50 3.22
CA TYR A 231 -2.89 31.22 4.47
C TYR A 231 -3.58 32.56 4.20
N ASP A 232 -4.57 32.92 5.02
CA ASP A 232 -5.14 34.26 5.05
C ASP A 232 -4.64 34.97 6.31
N TYR A 233 -4.17 36.20 6.18
CA TYR A 233 -3.79 37.02 7.33
C TYR A 233 -4.56 38.34 7.37
N VAL A 234 -4.61 38.95 8.54
CA VAL A 234 -5.15 40.30 8.77
C VAL A 234 -4.07 41.12 9.44
N PHE A 235 -3.73 42.25 8.83
CA PHE A 235 -2.80 43.23 9.34
C PHE A 235 -3.52 44.56 9.53
N GLN A 236 -3.43 45.15 10.72
CA GLN A 236 -4.07 46.44 11.05
C GLN A 236 -3.07 47.43 11.63
N LYS A 237 -3.23 48.70 11.24
CA LYS A 237 -2.47 49.88 11.70
C LYS A 237 -3.43 50.78 12.48
N ASN A 238 -3.18 51.05 13.76
CA ASN A 238 -4.05 51.87 14.62
C ASN A 238 -5.52 51.45 14.59
N GLY A 239 -5.78 50.14 14.52
CA GLY A 239 -7.14 49.59 14.39
C GLY A 239 -7.76 49.72 12.99
N GLN A 240 -7.14 50.45 12.06
CA GLN A 240 -7.54 50.48 10.66
C GLN A 240 -6.97 49.26 9.92
N ARG A 241 -7.86 48.54 9.25
CA ARG A 241 -7.53 47.33 8.49
C ARG A 241 -6.77 47.71 7.22
N GLN A 242 -5.46 47.45 7.19
CA GLN A 242 -4.60 47.81 6.06
C GLN A 242 -4.64 46.72 4.97
N LEU A 243 -4.49 45.44 5.36
CA LEU A 243 -4.42 44.31 4.42
C LEU A 243 -5.10 43.07 5.01
N SER A 244 -5.75 42.27 4.19
CA SER A 244 -6.56 41.16 4.69
C SER A 244 -6.70 39.92 3.83
N ALA A 245 -5.97 39.85 2.72
CA ALA A 245 -6.26 38.83 1.73
C ALA A 245 -5.07 38.44 0.85
N ASP A 246 -3.82 38.58 1.29
CA ASP A 246 -2.75 37.93 0.55
C ASP A 246 -2.71 36.46 0.91
N LYS A 247 -3.27 35.65 0.03
CA LYS A 247 -3.14 34.21 0.06
C LYS A 247 -1.69 33.85 -0.24
N THR A 248 -0.90 33.59 0.80
CA THR A 248 0.42 33.02 0.62
C THR A 248 0.30 31.51 0.34
N ARG A 249 0.60 31.10 -0.89
CA ARG A 249 0.74 29.67 -1.23
C ARG A 249 2.12 29.21 -0.77
N ASN A 250 2.17 28.35 0.25
CA ASN A 250 3.40 27.77 0.83
C ASN A 250 4.42 28.73 1.46
N ASN A 251 4.17 30.05 1.49
CA ASN A 251 5.03 30.98 2.23
C ASN A 251 4.53 31.15 3.67
N PHE A 252 5.40 30.78 4.60
CA PHE A 252 5.21 30.84 6.05
C PHE A 252 5.55 32.19 6.66
N LYS A 253 5.79 33.21 5.83
CA LYS A 253 6.26 34.53 6.26
C LYS A 253 5.76 35.64 5.34
N VAL A 254 5.58 36.82 5.93
CA VAL A 254 5.21 38.06 5.25
C VAL A 254 5.96 39.23 5.88
N TYR A 255 6.08 40.31 5.13
CA TYR A 255 6.81 41.51 5.52
C TYR A 255 5.92 42.72 5.33
N PHE A 256 5.99 43.67 6.27
CA PHE A 256 5.29 44.95 6.19
C PHE A 256 6.26 46.07 6.54
N ASP A 257 6.12 47.19 5.83
CA ASP A 257 6.80 48.41 6.21
C ASP A 257 6.12 48.99 7.46
N MET A 258 6.94 49.46 8.40
CA MET A 258 6.47 50.08 9.62
C MET A 258 6.77 51.57 9.67
N GLU A 259 5.83 52.29 10.26
CA GLU A 259 5.94 53.68 10.63
C GLU A 259 5.95 53.81 12.16
N ARG A 260 6.63 54.85 12.67
CA ARG A 260 6.77 55.08 14.11
C ARG A 260 5.47 55.63 14.69
N GLY A 261 5.18 55.26 15.93
CA GLY A 261 4.00 55.74 16.66
C GLY A 261 2.71 54.98 16.38
N ASP A 262 2.75 53.94 15.56
CA ASP A 262 1.59 53.13 15.23
C ASP A 262 1.48 51.85 16.09
N LEU A 263 0.23 51.48 16.40
CA LEU A 263 -0.13 50.19 16.95
C LEU A 263 -0.44 49.21 15.81
N TRP A 264 0.39 48.19 15.67
CA TRP A 264 0.25 47.14 14.67
C TRP A 264 -0.39 45.91 15.27
N THR A 265 -1.31 45.28 14.54
CA THR A 265 -1.84 43.97 14.93
C THR A 265 -1.81 42.99 13.77
N PHE A 266 -1.52 41.72 14.08
CA PHE A 266 -1.42 40.66 13.09
C PHE A 266 -2.07 39.36 13.58
N LYS A 267 -2.81 38.70 12.68
CA LYS A 267 -3.33 37.34 12.89
C LYS A 267 -3.39 36.59 11.57
N VAL A 268 -3.19 35.28 11.60
CA VAL A 268 -3.18 34.43 10.41
C VAL A 268 -4.00 33.15 10.62
N ARG A 269 -4.60 32.62 9.55
CA ARG A 269 -5.32 31.33 9.55
C ARG A 269 -4.93 30.51 8.32
N ALA A 270 -5.09 29.20 8.41
CA ALA A 270 -4.87 28.27 7.30
C ALA A 270 -6.17 28.00 6.52
N GLU A 271 -6.05 27.66 5.25
CA GLU A 271 -7.16 27.29 4.35
C GLU A 271 -6.85 25.95 3.65
N THR A 272 -7.86 25.09 3.54
CA THR A 272 -7.86 23.88 2.70
C THR A 272 -8.83 24.06 1.53
N ALA A 273 -8.89 23.10 0.62
CA ALA A 273 -9.88 23.08 -0.47
C ALA A 273 -11.35 23.08 0.03
N ARG A 274 -11.57 22.80 1.32
CA ARG A 274 -12.91 22.79 1.94
C ARG A 274 -13.24 24.06 2.69
N GLY A 275 -12.27 24.92 2.97
CA GLY A 275 -12.51 26.19 3.63
C GLY A 275 -11.43 26.58 4.63
N ARG A 276 -11.76 27.58 5.44
CA ARG A 276 -10.81 28.32 6.27
C ARG A 276 -10.91 27.90 7.73
N GLY A 277 -9.75 27.74 8.36
CA GLY A 277 -9.65 27.43 9.78
C GLY A 277 -9.73 28.67 10.69
N PRO A 278 -9.49 28.50 11.99
CA PRO A 278 -9.47 29.60 12.94
C PRO A 278 -8.19 30.47 12.79
N TYR A 279 -8.31 31.75 13.14
CA TYR A 279 -7.16 32.64 13.28
C TYR A 279 -6.32 32.29 14.50
N THR A 280 -5.02 32.57 14.42
CA THR A 280 -4.13 32.63 15.58
C THR A 280 -4.63 33.65 16.59
N ARG A 281 -4.07 33.59 17.81
CA ARG A 281 -4.11 34.75 18.71
C ARG A 281 -3.50 35.96 17.99
N THR A 282 -4.07 37.12 18.23
CA THR A 282 -3.59 38.37 17.64
C THR A 282 -2.32 38.79 18.35
N ILE A 283 -1.26 39.04 17.58
CA ILE A 283 -0.06 39.70 18.07
C ILE A 283 -0.25 41.20 17.89
N SER A 284 0.08 41.96 18.93
CA SER A 284 0.10 43.42 18.87
C SER A 284 1.54 43.89 19.09
N TYR A 285 1.99 44.84 18.27
CA TYR A 285 3.29 45.46 18.38
C TYR A 285 3.14 46.97 18.37
N HIS A 286 3.86 47.66 19.24
CA HIS A 286 3.89 49.12 19.33
C HIS A 286 5.34 49.57 19.41
N LEU A 287 5.80 50.31 18.41
CA LEU A 287 7.15 50.86 18.39
C LEU A 287 7.16 52.12 19.27
N THR A 288 7.67 52.01 20.50
CA THR A 288 7.96 53.18 21.33
C THR A 288 9.20 53.89 20.81
N ASN A 289 9.13 55.22 20.79
CA ASN A 289 10.18 56.11 20.30
C ASN A 289 11.49 55.96 21.08
#